data_AF-A0A9P5A8M2-F1
#
_entry.id   AF-A0A9P5A8M2-F1
#
_cell.length_a   1.000
_cell.length_b   1.000
_cell.length_c   1.000
_cell.angle_alpha   90.00
_cell.angle_beta   90.00
_cell.angle_gamma   90.00
#
_symmetry.space_group_name_H-M   'P 1'
#
loop_
_entity.id
_entity.type
_entity.pdbx_description
1 polymer ?
#
loop_
_entity_poly.entity_id
_entity_poly.type
_entity_poly.pdbx_seq_one_letter_code
_entity_poly.pdbx_strand_id
1 'polypeptide(L)'
;MSTPPPPNPDAPFTGAARSVNRQGLLVIVWVCFTVATLFVSLRLFVRWHQNRRFLADDYWITWAWLCTLTMAILQTEQMDSLWYMTYLQAGRIAYDPEELLHQRSQLTRWQFPIIKMFWIILWSVKASFLALFYRLVQPFPIIRRCWYGVSVFAALALIVSIICSALTCSPPSDYFHGSCDSPQEQWRQSFNVIFSTTVDVTTDLMIMALPIAVLPSLQLDKKKKMGLGIAFSLGAIIICVAIIRMSQVIVGKKVDLVGLAIWGAVETATALVVGSLPALKGLLTRSIKKYATSRSGRTDPADYDSRSSQRRRGHGSAMTPRAIVASDCIPLDGLHHSDQVDGGIYVHKTFTTATERDDNSSQCEGDEAAILSSSPDFGRQPSPGKSHMEEKFFHYRASPDVGDTIHCDDLKWLPLAPKIWIKLIKLTPETGSYTVMIKAEPGGVLPRHRHVKTAEIYILKGNGDHPQVGHFEKGDYVSEHEGARHDPLVFEVETEMLMISEGASVFVDDDGNDLYAMDIPMLENLAASMV
;
A
#
# COMPACT_ATOMS: atom_id res chain seq x y z
N MET A 1 11.77 56.21 40.53
CA MET A 1 11.13 55.02 39.94
C MET A 1 9.74 55.44 39.50
N SER A 2 9.53 55.62 38.20
CA SER A 2 8.20 55.87 37.65
C SER A 2 7.33 54.64 37.92
N THR A 3 6.18 54.82 38.56
CA THR A 3 5.17 53.77 38.71
C THR A 3 4.87 53.18 37.33
N PRO A 4 4.79 51.84 37.19
CA PRO A 4 4.43 51.24 35.91
C PRO A 4 3.08 51.82 35.44
N PRO A 5 2.92 52.07 34.13
CA PRO A 5 1.67 52.60 33.60
C PRO A 5 0.50 51.68 34.00
N PRO A 6 -0.68 52.25 34.32
CA PRO A 6 -1.84 51.44 34.66
C PRO A 6 -2.21 50.50 33.48
N PRO A 7 -2.76 49.31 33.77
CA PRO A 7 -3.10 48.35 32.73
C PRO A 7 -4.09 48.96 31.74
N ASN A 8 -3.81 48.80 30.45
CA ASN A 8 -4.65 49.27 29.36
C ASN A 8 -5.34 48.07 28.70
N PRO A 9 -6.64 47.84 28.92
CA PRO A 9 -7.35 46.69 28.37
C PRO A 9 -7.37 46.67 26.83
N ASP A 10 -7.18 47.82 26.19
CA ASP A 10 -7.20 47.99 24.73
C ASP A 10 -5.81 47.98 24.09
N ALA A 11 -4.74 47.71 24.86
CA ALA A 11 -3.39 47.66 24.33
C ALA A 11 -3.23 46.60 23.22
N PRO A 12 -2.58 46.89 22.09
CA PRO A 12 -2.48 45.95 20.97
C PRO A 12 -1.59 44.75 21.31
N PHE A 13 -2.02 43.55 20.90
CA PHE A 13 -1.20 42.34 20.99
C PHE A 13 -0.05 42.34 19.97
N THR A 14 0.99 41.56 20.27
CA THR A 14 2.13 41.29 19.40
C THR A 14 2.05 39.89 18.79
N GLY A 15 2.73 39.66 17.66
CA GLY A 15 2.79 38.33 17.02
C GLY A 15 1.43 37.85 16.52
N ALA A 16 1.23 36.53 16.52
CA ALA A 16 0.00 35.88 16.06
C ALA A 16 -1.23 36.18 16.94
N ALA A 17 -1.03 36.59 18.19
CA ALA A 17 -2.11 37.02 19.09
C ALA A 17 -2.85 38.28 18.60
N ARG A 18 -2.28 39.01 17.63
CA ARG A 18 -2.93 40.19 17.02
C ARG A 18 -4.07 39.82 16.08
N SER A 19 -4.00 38.65 15.43
CA SER A 19 -5.00 38.18 14.47
C SER A 19 -5.92 37.10 15.03
N VAL A 20 -5.49 36.37 16.06
CA VAL A 20 -6.23 35.25 16.64
C VAL A 20 -6.45 35.49 18.12
N ASN A 21 -7.70 35.37 18.58
CA ASN A 21 -8.08 35.44 19.98
C ASN A 21 -8.08 34.03 20.64
N ARG A 22 -8.33 33.97 21.96
CA ARG A 22 -8.32 32.69 22.71
C ARG A 22 -9.22 31.62 22.11
N GLN A 23 -10.47 31.98 21.81
CA GLN A 23 -11.43 31.06 21.20
C GLN A 23 -11.01 30.63 19.80
N GLY A 24 -10.46 31.55 19.00
CA GLY A 24 -9.96 31.28 17.66
C GLY A 24 -8.82 30.27 17.66
N LEU A 25 -7.88 30.37 18.61
CA LEU A 25 -6.80 29.39 18.74
C LEU A 25 -7.35 27.99 19.08
N LEU A 26 -8.29 27.90 20.03
CA LEU A 26 -8.95 26.64 20.37
C LEU A 26 -9.65 26.02 19.15
N VAL A 27 -10.40 26.84 18.39
CA VAL A 27 -11.06 26.40 17.16
C VAL A 27 -10.05 25.87 16.14
N ILE A 28 -8.93 26.56 15.93
CA ILE A 28 -7.88 26.13 14.99
C ILE A 28 -7.33 24.75 15.38
N VAL A 29 -6.99 24.54 16.66
CA VAL A 29 -6.43 23.27 17.16
C VAL A 29 -7.39 22.11 16.91
N TRP A 30 -8.66 22.26 17.30
CA TRP A 30 -9.66 21.20 17.16
C TRP A 30 -10.11 20.97 15.71
N VAL A 31 -10.13 22.01 14.87
CA VAL A 31 -10.37 21.86 13.43
C VAL A 31 -9.23 21.08 12.79
N CYS A 32 -7.97 21.40 13.10
CA CYS A 32 -6.81 20.66 12.61
C CYS A 32 -6.88 19.18 13.01
N PHE A 33 -7.20 18.90 14.27
CA PHE A 33 -7.39 17.53 14.76
C PHE A 33 -8.54 16.80 14.06
N THR A 34 -9.68 17.46 13.85
CA THR A 34 -10.86 16.88 13.18
C THR A 34 -10.55 16.52 11.73
N VAL A 35 -9.88 17.41 10.99
CA VAL A 35 -9.45 17.16 9.61
C VAL A 35 -8.47 15.99 9.56
N ALA A 36 -7.48 15.93 10.45
CA ALA A 36 -6.54 14.82 10.52
C ALA A 36 -7.26 13.49 10.83
N THR A 37 -8.20 13.50 11.77
CA THR A 37 -9.00 12.34 12.16
C THR A 37 -9.82 11.80 10.98
N LEU A 38 -10.44 12.69 10.19
CA LEU A 38 -11.21 12.29 9.01
C LEU A 38 -10.34 11.51 8.01
N PHE A 39 -9.15 12.00 7.69
CA PHE A 39 -8.25 11.37 6.72
C PHE A 39 -7.65 10.05 7.24
N VAL A 40 -7.27 10.00 8.52
CA VAL A 40 -6.75 8.77 9.14
C VAL A 40 -7.85 7.71 9.22
N SER A 41 -9.06 8.09 9.62
CA SER A 41 -10.22 7.18 9.68
C SER A 41 -10.56 6.63 8.30
N LEU A 42 -10.60 7.50 7.28
CA LEU A 42 -10.84 7.08 5.90
C LEU A 42 -9.73 6.13 5.42
N ARG A 43 -8.47 6.39 5.76
CA ARG A 43 -7.35 5.49 5.44
C ARG A 43 -7.53 4.12 6.09
N LEU A 44 -7.82 4.07 7.39
CA LEU A 44 -8.00 2.81 8.11
C LEU A 44 -9.19 2.02 7.57
N PHE A 45 -10.30 2.70 7.27
CA PHE A 45 -11.47 2.10 6.63
C PHE A 45 -11.12 1.48 5.26
N VAL A 46 -10.40 2.22 4.42
CA VAL A 46 -9.95 1.74 3.10
C VAL A 46 -9.03 0.52 3.23
N ARG A 47 -8.07 0.56 4.14
CA ARG A 47 -7.13 -0.54 4.37
C ARG A 47 -7.82 -1.78 4.92
N TRP A 48 -8.74 -1.59 5.86
CA TRP A 48 -9.56 -2.67 6.41
C TRP A 48 -10.34 -3.37 5.30
N HIS A 49 -11.00 -2.60 4.44
CA HIS A 49 -11.85 -3.16 3.39
C HIS A 49 -11.05 -3.72 2.19
N GLN A 50 -9.87 -3.17 1.87
CA GLN A 50 -9.07 -3.64 0.73
C GLN A 50 -8.13 -4.80 1.08
N ASN A 51 -7.50 -4.77 2.25
CA ASN A 51 -6.40 -5.68 2.57
C ASN A 51 -6.71 -6.61 3.75
N ARG A 52 -7.78 -6.35 4.53
CA ARG A 52 -8.15 -7.08 5.76
C ARG A 52 -7.00 -7.29 6.77
N ARG A 53 -5.90 -6.54 6.62
CA ARG A 53 -4.68 -6.58 7.42
C ARG A 53 -4.08 -5.19 7.50
N PHE A 54 -3.66 -4.79 8.70
CA PHE A 54 -2.92 -3.56 8.92
C PHE A 54 -1.43 -3.78 8.65
N LEU A 55 -0.80 -2.78 8.05
CA LEU A 55 0.61 -2.81 7.69
C LEU A 55 1.40 -1.94 8.67
N ALA A 56 2.73 -2.10 8.71
CA ALA A 56 3.60 -1.30 9.57
C ALA A 56 3.39 0.22 9.40
N ASP A 57 3.11 0.68 8.16
CA ASP A 57 2.81 2.09 7.88
C ASP A 57 1.52 2.59 8.52
N ASP A 58 0.51 1.71 8.72
CA ASP A 58 -0.75 2.07 9.37
C ASP A 58 -0.58 2.23 10.89
N TYR A 59 0.20 1.36 11.54
CA TYR A 59 0.48 1.46 12.98
C TYR A 59 1.17 2.79 13.33
N TRP A 60 2.16 3.23 12.54
CA TRP A 60 2.84 4.50 12.75
C TRP A 60 1.91 5.71 12.58
N ILE A 61 0.98 5.68 11.61
CA ILE A 61 0.01 6.76 11.42
C ILE A 61 -1.03 6.79 12.54
N THR A 62 -1.53 5.63 12.97
CA THR A 62 -2.46 5.57 14.11
C THR A 62 -1.79 6.05 15.39
N TRP A 63 -0.53 5.68 15.63
CA TRP A 63 0.26 6.20 16.75
C TRP A 63 0.43 7.73 16.68
N ALA A 64 0.77 8.26 15.49
CA ALA A 64 0.85 9.70 15.27
C ALA A 64 -0.48 10.41 15.57
N TRP A 65 -1.60 9.85 15.12
CA TRP A 65 -2.94 10.38 15.40
C TRP A 65 -3.28 10.41 16.90
N LEU A 66 -2.96 9.34 17.63
CA LEU A 66 -3.11 9.31 19.10
C LEU A 66 -2.27 10.41 19.77
N CYS A 67 -1.01 10.58 19.32
CA CYS A 67 -0.14 11.65 19.83
C CYS A 67 -0.71 13.04 19.50
N THR A 68 -1.34 13.24 18.33
CA THR A 68 -2.00 14.50 17.98
C THR A 68 -3.22 14.77 18.85
N LEU A 69 -4.02 13.75 19.19
CA LEU A 69 -5.10 13.89 20.16
C LEU A 69 -4.56 14.34 21.52
N THR A 70 -3.51 13.69 22.02
CA THR A 70 -2.84 14.08 23.26
C THR A 70 -2.32 15.52 23.18
N MET A 71 -1.69 15.90 22.07
CA MET A 71 -1.20 17.27 21.87
C MET A 71 -2.34 18.30 21.90
N ALA A 72 -3.48 18.02 21.27
CA ALA A 72 -4.65 18.91 21.27
C ALA A 72 -5.26 19.10 22.68
N ILE A 73 -5.32 18.02 23.47
CA ILE A 73 -5.77 18.07 24.87
C ILE A 73 -4.79 18.92 25.70
N LEU A 74 -3.49 18.65 25.61
CA LEU A 74 -2.47 19.40 26.35
C LEU A 74 -2.46 20.90 25.98
N GLN A 75 -2.65 21.22 24.70
CA GLN A 75 -2.78 22.62 24.25
C GLN A 75 -4.05 23.29 24.79
N THR A 76 -5.14 22.54 24.98
CA THR A 76 -6.37 23.07 25.57
C THR A 76 -6.15 23.46 27.03
N GLU A 77 -5.48 22.61 27.82
CA GLU A 77 -5.12 22.90 29.22
C GLU A 77 -4.10 24.04 29.35
N GLN A 78 -3.18 24.15 28.39
CA GLN A 78 -2.18 25.22 28.36
C GLN A 78 -2.77 26.62 28.09
N MET A 79 -3.97 26.69 27.47
CA MET A 79 -4.56 27.95 26.97
C MET A 79 -4.59 29.06 28.03
N ASP A 80 -4.93 28.73 29.27
CA ASP A 80 -5.11 29.73 30.33
C ASP A 80 -3.79 30.41 30.69
N SER A 81 -2.74 29.62 30.91
CA SER A 81 -1.40 30.16 31.20
C SER A 81 -0.78 30.86 29.99
N LEU A 82 -1.04 30.38 28.77
CA LEU A 82 -0.58 31.03 27.54
C LEU A 82 -1.18 32.43 27.39
N TRP A 83 -2.51 32.54 27.52
CA TRP A 83 -3.21 33.81 27.36
C TRP A 83 -2.95 34.78 28.51
N TYR A 84 -2.77 34.29 29.74
CA TYR A 84 -2.30 35.12 30.85
C TYR A 84 -0.98 35.82 30.49
N MET A 85 0.00 35.06 29.98
CA MET A 85 1.29 35.61 29.56
C MET A 85 1.16 36.59 28.39
N THR A 86 0.28 36.31 27.42
CA THR A 86 -0.01 37.21 26.30
C THR A 86 -0.66 38.53 26.76
N TYR A 87 -1.62 38.48 27.69
CA TYR A 87 -2.26 39.67 28.26
C TYR A 87 -1.28 40.51 29.08
N LEU A 88 -0.40 39.86 29.85
CA LEU A 88 0.63 40.55 30.62
C LEU A 88 1.64 41.25 29.72
N GLN A 89 2.14 40.57 28.68
CA GLN A 89 3.08 41.15 27.72
C GLN A 89 2.50 42.33 26.94
N ALA A 90 1.18 42.31 26.67
CA ALA A 90 0.48 43.43 26.05
C ALA A 90 0.19 44.58 27.02
N GLY A 91 0.41 44.42 28.33
CA GLY A 91 0.10 45.43 29.34
C GLY A 91 -1.40 45.58 29.64
N ARG A 92 -2.20 44.53 29.38
CA ARG A 92 -3.66 44.53 29.61
C ARG A 92 -4.05 44.18 31.03
N ILE A 93 -3.17 43.51 31.77
CA ILE A 93 -3.38 43.10 33.16
C ILE A 93 -2.28 43.68 34.05
N ALA A 94 -2.60 43.87 35.34
CA ALA A 94 -1.64 44.37 36.31
C ALA A 94 -0.53 43.34 36.55
N TYR A 95 0.67 43.84 36.83
CA TYR A 95 1.80 43.00 37.18
C TYR A 95 1.65 42.50 38.62
N ASP A 96 1.52 41.18 38.78
CA ASP A 96 1.58 40.49 40.06
C ASP A 96 2.73 39.46 40.01
N PRO A 97 3.78 39.59 40.84
CA PRO A 97 4.93 38.70 40.81
C PRO A 97 4.60 37.26 41.24
N GLU A 98 3.64 37.04 42.14
CA GLU A 98 3.32 35.69 42.63
C GLU A 98 2.54 34.91 41.56
N GLU A 99 1.50 35.54 41.01
CA GLU A 99 0.69 34.97 39.93
C GLU A 99 1.51 34.75 38.65
N LEU A 100 2.44 35.67 38.33
CA LEU A 100 3.34 35.52 37.18
C LEU A 100 4.20 34.26 37.28
N LEU A 101 4.83 34.02 38.45
CA LEU A 101 5.67 32.84 38.65
C LEU A 101 4.84 31.55 38.54
N HIS A 102 3.63 31.55 39.10
CA HIS A 102 2.71 30.42 39.00
C HIS A 102 2.34 30.12 37.54
N GLN A 103 1.83 31.12 36.81
CA GLN A 103 1.38 30.95 35.42
C GLN A 103 2.52 30.59 34.48
N ARG A 104 3.72 31.12 34.70
CA ARG A 104 4.90 30.77 33.90
C ARG A 104 5.37 29.33 34.14
N SER A 105 5.34 28.86 35.39
CA SER A 105 5.66 27.46 35.70
C SER A 105 4.63 26.51 35.08
N GLN A 106 3.34 26.83 35.15
CA GLN A 106 2.29 26.04 34.48
C GLN A 106 2.47 26.03 32.96
N LEU A 107 2.71 27.19 32.34
CA LEU A 107 2.95 27.29 30.90
C LEU A 107 4.09 26.36 30.45
N THR A 108 5.22 26.40 31.14
CA THR A 108 6.41 25.58 30.80
C THR A 108 6.17 24.09 31.02
N ARG A 109 5.45 23.71 32.10
CA ARG A 109 5.06 22.32 32.38
C ARG A 109 4.19 21.71 31.29
N TRP A 110 3.22 22.47 30.76
CA TRP A 110 2.40 22.02 29.62
C TRP A 110 3.17 22.07 28.30
N GLN A 111 4.01 23.10 28.10
CA GLN A 111 4.79 23.28 26.87
C GLN A 111 5.76 22.13 26.62
N PHE A 112 6.39 21.59 27.68
CA PHE A 112 7.38 20.53 27.57
C PHE A 112 6.84 19.27 26.84
N PRO A 113 5.77 18.61 27.30
CA PRO A 113 5.21 17.45 26.61
C PRO A 113 4.62 17.82 25.25
N ILE A 114 4.06 19.01 25.06
CA ILE A 114 3.55 19.47 23.75
C ILE A 114 4.67 19.45 22.70
N ILE A 115 5.84 20.01 23.02
CA ILE A 115 7.00 20.01 22.12
C ILE A 115 7.46 18.57 21.83
N LYS A 116 7.45 17.67 22.82
CA LYS A 116 7.86 16.27 22.57
C LYS A 116 6.86 15.54 21.68
N MET A 117 5.55 15.71 21.94
CA MET A 117 4.50 15.12 21.13
C MET A 117 4.57 15.61 19.68
N PHE A 118 4.80 16.91 19.49
CA PHE A 118 5.02 17.50 18.17
C PHE A 118 6.10 16.75 17.37
N TRP A 119 7.28 16.52 17.97
CA TRP A 119 8.37 15.79 17.32
C TRP A 119 8.03 14.31 17.08
N ILE A 120 7.40 13.65 18.06
CA ILE A 120 6.96 12.25 17.92
C ILE A 120 5.99 12.10 16.75
N ILE A 121 5.05 13.03 16.58
CA ILE A 121 4.06 13.01 15.47
C ILE A 121 4.78 13.07 14.12
N LEU A 122 5.63 14.08 13.90
CA LEU A 122 6.33 14.25 12.63
C LEU A 122 7.22 13.05 12.29
N TRP A 123 7.95 12.50 13.26
CA TRP A 123 8.83 11.36 13.02
C TRP A 123 8.06 10.05 12.84
N SER A 124 6.88 9.92 13.46
CA SER A 124 6.00 8.78 13.22
C SER A 124 5.43 8.80 11.80
N VAL A 125 5.07 9.97 11.26
CA VAL A 125 4.68 10.11 9.84
C VAL A 125 5.85 9.74 8.92
N LYS A 126 7.07 10.20 9.22
CA LYS A 126 8.29 9.81 8.47
C LYS A 126 8.54 8.29 8.54
N ALA A 127 8.36 7.68 9.71
CA ALA A 127 8.49 6.24 9.89
C ALA A 127 7.45 5.46 9.06
N SER A 128 6.22 5.98 8.95
CA SER A 128 5.20 5.43 8.06
C SER A 128 5.63 5.48 6.58
N PHE A 129 6.18 6.62 6.12
CA PHE A 129 6.73 6.72 4.76
C PHE A 129 7.91 5.78 4.52
N LEU A 130 8.83 5.67 5.48
CA LEU A 130 9.95 4.73 5.39
C LEU A 130 9.45 3.28 5.32
N ALA A 131 8.46 2.89 6.12
CA ALA A 131 7.85 1.57 6.07
C ALA A 131 7.18 1.28 4.71
N LEU A 132 6.50 2.27 4.13
CA LEU A 132 5.92 2.19 2.79
C LEU A 132 7.02 2.01 1.72
N PHE A 133 8.09 2.79 1.79
CA PHE A 133 9.18 2.75 0.81
C PHE A 133 10.08 1.54 0.96
N TYR A 134 10.17 0.92 2.15
CA TYR A 134 10.94 -0.30 2.36
C TYR A 134 10.52 -1.40 1.37
N ARG A 135 9.21 -1.53 1.12
CA ARG A 135 8.66 -2.50 0.16
C ARG A 135 9.05 -2.20 -1.28
N LEU A 136 9.18 -0.92 -1.61
CA LEU A 136 9.59 -0.48 -2.96
C LEU A 136 11.09 -0.73 -3.20
N VAL A 137 11.92 -0.58 -2.17
CA VAL A 137 13.39 -0.72 -2.29
C VAL A 137 13.90 -2.13 -2.03
N GLN A 138 13.08 -3.04 -1.49
CA GLN A 138 13.45 -4.43 -1.16
C GLN A 138 14.24 -5.17 -2.26
N PRO A 139 13.87 -5.07 -3.56
CA PRO A 139 14.60 -5.75 -4.64
C PRO A 139 16.00 -5.18 -4.93
N PHE A 140 16.31 -3.95 -4.51
CA PHE A 140 17.52 -3.24 -4.92
C PHE A 140 18.52 -3.12 -3.75
N PRO A 141 19.61 -3.93 -3.72
CA PRO A 141 20.48 -4.03 -2.55
C PRO A 141 21.19 -2.73 -2.17
N ILE A 142 21.59 -1.91 -3.16
CA ILE A 142 22.23 -0.60 -2.93
C ILE A 142 21.23 0.38 -2.32
N ILE A 143 20.05 0.51 -2.92
CA ILE A 143 19.00 1.44 -2.46
C ILE A 143 18.47 1.00 -1.09
N ARG A 144 18.41 -0.31 -0.82
CA ARG A 144 18.08 -0.87 0.50
C ARG A 144 19.09 -0.46 1.58
N ARG A 145 20.40 -0.44 1.28
CA ARG A 145 21.41 0.11 2.21
C ARG A 145 21.21 1.61 2.45
N CYS A 146 20.91 2.38 1.41
CA CYS A 146 20.58 3.80 1.54
C CYS A 146 19.35 4.00 2.43
N TRP A 147 18.31 3.16 2.28
CA TRP A 147 17.12 3.19 3.14
C TRP A 147 17.49 3.00 4.61
N TYR A 148 18.30 1.99 4.96
CA TYR A 148 18.76 1.80 6.35
C TYR A 148 19.53 3.02 6.86
N GLY A 149 20.40 3.61 6.03
CA GLY A 149 21.12 4.84 6.38
C GLY A 149 20.19 6.02 6.68
N VAL A 150 19.18 6.25 5.83
CA VAL A 150 18.16 7.30 6.03
C VAL A 150 17.32 7.02 7.28
N SER A 151 16.91 5.77 7.51
CA SER A 151 16.15 5.39 8.71
C SER A 151 16.93 5.61 10.01
N VAL A 152 18.21 5.23 10.05
CA VAL A 152 19.09 5.47 11.21
C VAL A 152 19.30 6.97 11.41
N PHE A 153 19.58 7.72 10.35
CA PHE A 153 19.72 9.17 10.42
C PHE A 153 18.45 9.85 10.96
N ALA A 154 17.27 9.46 10.47
CA ALA A 154 15.99 9.99 10.95
C ALA A 154 15.75 9.67 12.43
N ALA A 155 16.06 8.45 12.88
CA ALA A 155 15.94 8.07 14.29
C ALA A 155 16.91 8.87 15.20
N LEU A 156 18.16 9.03 14.77
CA LEU A 156 19.14 9.85 15.50
C LEU A 156 18.72 11.32 15.54
N ALA A 157 18.19 11.85 14.44
CA ALA A 157 17.65 13.21 14.36
C ALA A 157 16.54 13.45 15.40
N LEU A 158 15.65 12.47 15.64
CA LEU A 158 14.62 12.56 16.69
C LEU A 158 15.26 12.69 18.07
N ILE A 159 16.18 11.77 18.39
CA ILE A 159 16.85 11.69 19.69
C ILE A 159 17.59 12.99 19.97
N VAL A 160 18.37 13.48 19.01
CA VAL A 160 19.10 14.75 19.13
C VAL A 160 18.14 15.93 19.30
N SER A 161 17.03 15.98 18.55
CA SER A 161 16.05 17.06 18.67
C SER A 161 15.36 17.07 20.05
N ILE A 162 15.05 15.90 20.61
CA ILE A 162 14.50 15.74 21.96
C ILE A 162 15.50 16.21 23.02
N ILE A 163 16.76 15.80 22.89
CA ILE A 163 17.83 16.16 23.84
C ILE A 163 18.11 17.67 23.77
N CYS A 164 18.35 18.21 22.57
CA CYS A 164 18.63 19.64 22.40
C CYS A 164 17.49 20.52 22.94
N SER A 165 16.23 20.09 22.79
CA SER A 165 15.08 20.83 23.33
C SER A 165 14.89 20.65 24.84
N ALA A 166 15.47 19.60 25.46
CA ALA A 166 15.53 19.46 26.92
C ALA A 166 16.68 20.29 27.52
N LEU A 167 17.77 20.46 26.78
CA LEU A 167 18.97 21.20 27.20
C LEU A 167 18.92 22.68 26.82
N THR A 168 17.73 23.28 26.80
CA THR A 168 17.56 24.69 26.40
C THR A 168 17.75 25.68 27.55
N CYS A 169 17.76 25.21 28.80
CA CYS A 169 18.07 26.00 30.03
C CYS A 169 19.28 25.41 30.79
N SER A 170 19.98 26.22 31.60
CA SER A 170 21.15 25.75 32.36
C SER A 170 21.11 26.24 33.82
N PRO A 171 20.81 25.36 34.80
CA PRO A 171 20.52 23.92 34.69
C PRO A 171 19.16 23.61 34.01
N PRO A 172 18.95 22.38 33.49
CA PRO A 172 17.70 21.99 32.85
C PRO A 172 16.46 22.05 33.75
N SER A 173 16.63 21.94 35.08
CA SER A 173 15.55 22.07 36.07
C SER A 173 14.83 23.42 35.98
N ASP A 174 15.57 24.48 35.64
CA ASP A 174 15.08 25.86 35.65
C ASP A 174 14.05 26.12 34.54
N TYR A 175 13.98 25.21 33.56
CA TYR A 175 12.90 25.18 32.58
C TYR A 175 11.52 25.09 33.26
N PHE A 176 11.36 24.22 34.25
CA PHE A 176 10.08 23.99 34.95
C PHE A 176 9.77 25.07 36.01
N HIS A 177 10.78 25.84 36.43
CA HIS A 177 10.63 26.97 37.33
C HIS A 177 10.33 28.28 36.58
N GLY A 178 10.37 28.28 35.24
CA GLY A 178 10.13 29.48 34.44
C GLY A 178 11.24 30.53 34.57
N SER A 179 12.45 30.13 34.96
CA SER A 179 13.59 31.05 35.20
C SER A 179 14.52 31.19 33.98
N CYS A 180 14.13 30.61 32.85
CA CYS A 180 14.96 30.48 31.64
C CYS A 180 14.87 31.72 30.72
N ASP A 181 15.36 32.86 31.21
CA ASP A 181 15.26 34.17 30.56
C ASP A 181 16.61 34.78 30.17
N SER A 182 17.76 34.13 30.43
CA SER A 182 19.05 34.74 30.09
C SER A 182 19.22 34.94 28.57
N PRO A 183 19.96 35.95 28.10
CA PRO A 183 20.17 36.17 26.66
C PRO A 183 20.79 34.96 25.93
N GLN A 184 21.62 34.18 26.63
CA GLN A 184 22.21 32.95 26.12
C GLN A 184 21.18 31.82 25.99
N GLU A 185 20.26 31.70 26.95
CA GLU A 185 19.13 30.75 26.91
C GLU A 185 18.14 31.10 25.80
N GLN A 186 17.80 32.38 25.64
CA GLN A 186 16.95 32.84 24.54
C GLN A 186 17.58 32.51 23.18
N TRP A 187 18.89 32.72 23.03
CA TRP A 187 19.61 32.32 21.83
C TRP A 187 19.57 30.80 21.59
N ARG A 188 19.75 29.99 22.64
CA ARG A 188 19.64 28.52 22.57
C ARG A 188 18.25 28.07 22.16
N GLN A 189 17.19 28.73 22.64
CA GLN A 189 15.81 28.45 22.22
C GLN A 189 15.62 28.72 20.73
N SER A 190 16.04 29.88 20.23
CA SER A 190 15.97 30.20 18.80
C SER A 190 16.81 29.23 17.95
N PHE A 191 18.03 28.92 18.40
CA PHE A 191 18.91 27.96 17.72
C PHE A 191 18.28 26.57 17.67
N ASN A 192 17.64 26.11 18.75
CA ASN A 192 16.96 24.81 18.79
C ASN A 192 15.84 24.72 17.74
N VAL A 193 15.01 25.77 17.61
CA VAL A 193 13.93 25.83 16.60
C VAL A 193 14.51 25.78 15.17
N ILE A 194 15.58 26.53 14.91
CA ILE A 194 16.23 26.55 13.59
C ILE A 194 16.83 25.18 13.27
N PHE A 195 17.70 24.67 14.16
CA PHE A 195 18.38 23.39 13.99
C PHE A 195 17.39 22.24 13.76
N SER A 196 16.38 22.13 14.61
CA SER A 196 15.40 21.05 14.54
C SER A 196 14.57 21.11 13.26
N THR A 197 14.17 22.30 12.80
CA THR A 197 13.50 22.47 11.51
C THR A 197 14.42 22.17 10.33
N THR A 198 15.70 22.54 10.38
CA THR A 198 16.67 22.21 9.33
C THR A 198 16.84 20.70 9.19
N VAL A 199 16.97 19.99 10.30
CA VAL A 199 17.08 18.52 10.31
C VAL A 199 15.79 17.88 9.81
N ASP A 200 14.63 18.38 10.24
CA ASP A 200 13.32 17.93 9.78
C ASP A 200 13.17 18.02 8.25
N VAL A 201 13.45 19.19 7.67
CA VAL A 201 13.43 19.39 6.21
C VAL A 201 14.47 18.51 5.49
N THR A 202 15.67 18.38 6.05
CA THR A 202 16.73 17.54 5.48
C THR A 202 16.29 16.07 5.43
N THR A 203 15.69 15.57 6.52
CA THR A 203 15.17 14.19 6.55
C THR A 203 14.04 13.97 5.54
N ASP A 204 13.16 14.96 5.31
CA ASP A 204 12.11 14.87 4.29
C ASP A 204 12.70 14.76 2.88
N LEU A 205 13.70 15.57 2.55
CA LEU A 205 14.40 15.51 1.27
C LEU A 205 15.06 14.15 1.05
N MET A 206 15.71 13.61 2.08
CA MET A 206 16.35 12.28 2.03
C MET A 206 15.32 11.17 1.81
N ILE A 207 14.20 11.20 2.53
CA ILE A 207 13.13 10.19 2.41
C ILE A 207 12.48 10.26 1.01
N MET A 208 12.25 11.46 0.47
CA MET A 208 11.70 11.65 -0.87
C MET A 208 12.68 11.26 -1.99
N ALA A 209 13.99 11.32 -1.76
CA ALA A 209 14.98 10.91 -2.74
C ALA A 209 15.01 9.38 -2.95
N LEU A 210 14.64 8.59 -1.94
CA LEU A 210 14.63 7.13 -2.01
C LEU A 210 13.83 6.57 -3.18
N PRO A 211 12.53 6.90 -3.35
CA PRO A 211 11.77 6.40 -4.49
C PRO A 211 12.21 6.98 -5.84
N ILE A 212 12.85 8.16 -5.87
CA ILE A 212 13.40 8.75 -7.11
C ILE A 212 14.62 7.95 -7.58
N ALA A 213 15.47 7.51 -6.66
CA ALA A 213 16.65 6.71 -7.00
C ALA A 213 16.29 5.35 -7.63
N VAL A 214 15.07 4.84 -7.41
CA VAL A 214 14.56 3.58 -7.99
C VAL A 214 14.09 3.75 -9.44
N LEU A 215 13.78 4.98 -9.88
CA LEU A 215 13.19 5.24 -11.20
C LEU A 215 14.07 4.91 -12.42
N PRO A 216 15.39 5.18 -12.43
CA PRO A 216 16.20 4.98 -13.62
C PRO A 216 16.35 3.50 -13.99
N SER A 217 16.25 2.62 -13.00
CA SER A 217 16.39 1.17 -13.15
C SER A 217 15.11 0.46 -13.58
N LEU A 218 13.98 1.16 -13.68
CA LEU A 218 12.68 0.54 -13.91
C LEU A 218 12.03 1.16 -15.16
N GLN A 219 11.95 0.38 -16.25
CA GLN A 219 11.27 0.76 -17.49
C GLN A 219 9.74 0.83 -17.28
N LEU A 220 9.30 1.77 -16.45
CA LEU A 220 7.89 1.93 -16.09
C LEU A 220 7.15 2.79 -17.12
N ASP A 221 5.98 2.31 -17.52
CA ASP A 221 5.00 3.09 -18.27
C ASP A 221 4.78 4.49 -17.66
N LYS A 222 4.63 5.49 -18.54
CA LYS A 222 4.45 6.92 -18.17
C LYS A 222 3.36 7.14 -17.10
N LYS A 223 2.34 6.28 -17.05
CA LYS A 223 1.26 6.28 -16.04
C LYS A 223 1.73 5.93 -14.62
N LYS A 224 2.68 4.99 -14.49
CA LYS A 224 3.30 4.61 -13.21
C LYS A 224 4.28 5.70 -12.73
N LYS A 225 4.98 6.36 -13.66
CA LYS A 225 5.84 7.53 -13.40
C LYS A 225 5.06 8.75 -12.85
N MET A 226 3.83 8.97 -13.34
CA MET A 226 2.93 10.02 -12.82
C MET A 226 2.49 9.75 -11.37
N GLY A 227 2.26 8.48 -11.02
CA GLY A 227 1.93 8.08 -9.65
C GLY A 227 3.03 8.39 -8.63
N LEU A 228 4.28 8.46 -9.09
CA LEU A 228 5.42 8.85 -8.26
C LEU A 228 5.62 10.36 -8.17
N GLY A 229 5.30 11.11 -9.24
CA GLY A 229 5.23 12.57 -9.20
C GLY A 229 4.27 13.10 -8.13
N ILE A 230 3.14 12.40 -7.92
CA ILE A 230 2.19 12.72 -6.84
C ILE A 230 2.83 12.52 -5.46
N ALA A 231 3.61 11.45 -5.25
CA ALA A 231 4.27 11.22 -3.96
C ALA A 231 5.32 12.31 -3.64
N PHE A 232 5.97 12.88 -4.66
CA PHE A 232 6.90 13.99 -4.52
C PHE A 232 6.18 15.31 -4.16
N SER A 233 5.08 15.63 -4.83
CA SER A 233 4.31 16.85 -4.53
C SER A 233 3.79 16.86 -3.09
N LEU A 234 3.51 15.67 -2.54
CA LEU A 234 3.08 15.51 -1.16
C LEU A 234 4.16 15.91 -0.14
N GLY A 235 5.41 15.46 -0.30
CA GLY A 235 6.48 15.85 0.61
C GLY A 235 6.92 17.32 0.44
N ALA A 236 6.78 17.89 -0.76
CA ALA A 236 6.98 19.33 -0.96
C ALA A 236 6.01 20.19 -0.13
N ILE A 237 4.75 19.75 0.03
CA ILE A 237 3.76 20.45 0.87
C ILE A 237 4.22 20.47 2.34
N ILE A 238 4.70 19.34 2.88
CA ILE A 238 5.17 19.25 4.26
C ILE A 238 6.35 20.20 4.49
N ILE A 239 7.34 20.20 3.59
CA ILE A 239 8.50 21.10 3.67
C ILE A 239 8.07 22.57 3.62
N CYS A 240 7.15 22.94 2.74
CA CYS A 240 6.64 24.32 2.67
C CYS A 240 6.00 24.75 4.00
N VAL A 241 5.17 23.90 4.61
CA VAL A 241 4.54 24.21 5.90
C VAL A 241 5.58 24.33 7.03
N ALA A 242 6.60 23.47 7.05
CA ALA A 242 7.70 23.54 8.02
C ALA A 242 8.50 24.85 7.91
N ILE A 243 8.77 25.32 6.69
CA ILE A 243 9.45 26.61 6.43
C ILE A 243 8.56 27.78 6.88
N ILE A 244 7.26 27.73 6.56
CA ILE A 244 6.33 28.79 6.99
C ILE A 244 6.29 28.84 8.52
N ARG A 245 6.16 27.70 9.22
CA ARG A 245 6.25 27.65 10.69
C ARG A 245 7.50 28.35 11.19
N MET A 246 8.69 28.00 10.69
CA MET A 246 9.94 28.64 11.14
C MET A 246 9.85 30.16 11.02
N SER A 247 9.35 30.67 9.89
CA SER A 247 9.24 32.11 9.64
C SER A 247 8.23 32.81 10.57
N GLN A 248 7.17 32.12 10.99
CA GLN A 248 6.09 32.70 11.78
C GLN A 248 6.32 32.54 13.29
N VAL A 249 7.08 31.53 13.70
CA VAL A 249 7.43 31.28 15.11
C VAL A 249 8.53 32.22 15.59
N ILE A 250 9.44 32.62 14.70
CA ILE A 250 10.56 33.51 15.05
C ILE A 250 10.17 34.94 14.65
N VAL A 251 9.62 35.70 15.59
CA VAL A 251 9.26 37.12 15.38
C VAL A 251 10.29 37.99 16.11
N GLY A 252 11.26 38.52 15.35
CA GLY A 252 12.36 39.33 15.90
C GLY A 252 13.42 38.47 16.59
N LYS A 253 13.64 38.68 17.89
CA LYS A 253 14.62 37.93 18.72
C LYS A 253 13.96 36.92 19.68
N LYS A 254 12.64 36.76 19.64
CA LYS A 254 11.88 35.92 20.58
C LYS A 254 10.98 34.94 19.83
N VAL A 255 10.67 33.84 20.51
CA VAL A 255 9.74 32.82 20.02
C VAL A 255 8.31 33.28 20.33
N ASP A 256 7.47 33.36 19.31
CA ASP A 256 6.03 33.62 19.47
C ASP A 256 5.32 32.32 19.85
N LEU A 257 4.86 32.25 21.10
CA LEU A 257 4.21 31.05 21.65
C LEU A 257 2.85 30.77 21.01
N VAL A 258 2.10 31.84 20.65
CA VAL A 258 0.79 31.69 19.98
C VAL A 258 1.01 31.21 18.54
N GLY A 259 1.99 31.80 17.84
CA GLY A 259 2.42 31.33 16.52
C GLY A 259 2.90 29.88 16.55
N LEU A 260 3.68 29.49 17.57
CA LEU A 260 4.17 28.13 17.76
C LEU A 260 3.03 27.11 17.93
N ALA A 261 1.99 27.46 18.69
CA ALA A 261 0.81 26.62 18.85
C ALA A 261 0.02 26.45 17.54
N ILE A 262 -0.26 27.55 16.83
CA ILE A 262 -1.00 27.55 15.56
C ILE A 262 -0.26 26.72 14.51
N TRP A 263 1.01 27.05 14.25
CA TRP A 263 1.76 26.41 13.18
C TRP A 263 2.14 24.97 13.51
N GLY A 264 2.35 24.64 14.80
CA GLY A 264 2.52 23.25 15.23
C GLY A 264 1.27 22.40 14.97
N ALA A 265 0.07 22.92 15.23
CA ALA A 265 -1.19 22.24 14.93
C ALA A 265 -1.42 22.07 13.41
N VAL A 266 -1.16 23.12 12.62
CA VAL A 266 -1.31 23.08 11.16
C VAL A 266 -0.34 22.10 10.52
N GLU A 267 0.92 22.09 10.95
CA GLU A 267 1.95 21.21 10.40
C GLU A 267 1.69 19.74 10.72
N THR A 268 1.38 19.41 11.98
CA THR A 268 1.07 18.03 12.37
C THR A 268 -0.19 17.49 11.68
N ALA A 269 -1.23 18.32 11.54
CA ALA A 269 -2.43 17.94 10.80
C ALA A 269 -2.13 17.74 9.30
N THR A 270 -1.34 18.64 8.69
CA THR A 270 -0.92 18.51 7.29
C THR A 270 -0.09 17.24 7.08
N ALA A 271 0.84 16.92 7.98
CA ALA A 271 1.64 15.71 7.92
C ALA A 271 0.77 14.44 8.00
N LEU A 272 -0.24 14.39 8.89
CA LEU A 272 -1.17 13.26 8.97
C LEU A 272 -2.06 13.11 7.73
N VAL A 273 -2.57 14.23 7.20
CA VAL A 273 -3.34 14.24 5.96
C VAL A 273 -2.49 13.71 4.82
N VAL A 274 -1.29 14.26 4.62
CA VAL A 274 -0.36 13.88 3.56
C VAL A 274 0.10 12.42 3.72
N GLY A 275 0.41 11.97 4.93
CA GLY A 275 0.74 10.57 5.23
C GLY A 275 -0.41 9.60 4.95
N SER A 276 -1.66 10.09 4.94
CA SER A 276 -2.83 9.26 4.66
C SER A 276 -3.15 9.13 3.18
N LEU A 277 -2.73 10.08 2.33
CA LEU A 277 -3.08 10.14 0.91
C LEU A 277 -2.59 8.96 0.05
N PRO A 278 -1.39 8.37 0.25
CA PRO A 278 -0.94 7.23 -0.55
C PRO A 278 -1.90 6.03 -0.50
N ALA A 279 -2.50 5.75 0.67
CA ALA A 279 -3.49 4.68 0.84
C ALA A 279 -4.83 5.00 0.16
N LEU A 280 -5.18 6.29 0.03
CA LEU A 280 -6.44 6.74 -0.56
C LEU A 280 -6.44 6.79 -2.09
N LYS A 281 -5.27 6.72 -2.73
CA LYS A 281 -5.10 6.73 -4.20
C LYS A 281 -5.96 5.67 -4.92
N GLY A 282 -6.14 4.50 -4.30
CA GLY A 282 -6.96 3.41 -4.86
C GLY A 282 -8.45 3.78 -5.00
N LEU A 283 -8.99 4.61 -4.10
CA LEU A 283 -10.35 5.11 -4.20
C LEU A 283 -10.47 6.23 -5.24
N LEU A 284 -9.54 7.18 -5.22
CA LEU A 284 -9.55 8.32 -6.15
C LEU A 284 -9.53 7.87 -7.61
N THR A 285 -8.70 6.89 -7.94
CA THR A 285 -8.63 6.32 -9.29
C THR A 285 -9.89 5.55 -9.70
N ARG A 286 -10.58 4.87 -8.78
CA ARG A 286 -11.87 4.20 -9.05
C ARG A 286 -13.00 5.20 -9.23
N SER A 287 -13.08 6.24 -8.40
CA SER A 287 -14.10 7.28 -8.45
C SER A 287 -14.00 8.14 -9.71
N ILE A 288 -12.78 8.51 -10.12
CA ILE A 288 -12.53 9.26 -11.36
C ILE A 288 -12.95 8.45 -12.58
N LYS A 289 -12.69 7.14 -12.61
CA LYS A 289 -13.09 6.28 -13.74
C LYS A 289 -14.62 6.15 -13.83
N LYS A 290 -15.32 6.05 -12.69
CA LYS A 290 -16.80 6.00 -12.62
C LYS A 290 -17.45 7.30 -13.12
N TYR A 291 -16.83 8.46 -12.82
CA TYR A 291 -17.28 9.78 -13.28
C TYR A 291 -16.92 10.08 -14.74
N ALA A 292 -15.79 9.56 -15.24
CA ALA A 292 -15.41 9.71 -16.65
C ALA A 292 -16.31 8.87 -17.57
N THR A 293 -16.69 7.66 -17.15
CA THR A 293 -17.63 6.82 -17.90
C THR A 293 -19.06 7.38 -17.89
N SER A 294 -19.47 8.12 -16.86
CA SER A 294 -20.81 8.72 -16.81
C SER A 294 -20.97 9.97 -17.69
N ARG A 295 -19.87 10.56 -18.19
CA ARG A 295 -19.91 11.79 -19.00
C ARG A 295 -19.79 11.54 -20.52
N SER A 296 -19.57 10.29 -20.96
CA SER A 296 -19.44 9.91 -22.37
C SER A 296 -20.75 9.47 -23.04
N GLY A 297 -21.91 9.63 -22.38
CA GLY A 297 -23.20 9.09 -22.85
C GLY A 297 -24.21 10.13 -23.33
N ARG A 298 -23.81 11.23 -24.00
CA ARG A 298 -24.78 12.19 -24.52
C ARG A 298 -24.26 13.06 -25.68
N THR A 299 -24.71 12.72 -26.91
CA THR A 299 -24.84 13.44 -28.23
C THR A 299 -24.52 12.41 -29.34
N ASP A 300 -25.33 12.06 -30.35
CA ASP A 300 -26.52 12.63 -31.01
C ASP A 300 -27.40 11.50 -31.65
N PRO A 301 -28.68 11.74 -31.98
CA PRO A 301 -29.52 10.84 -32.76
C PRO A 301 -29.68 11.30 -34.22
N ALA A 302 -29.34 10.46 -35.19
CA ALA A 302 -29.99 10.30 -36.50
C ALA A 302 -29.12 9.39 -37.38
N ASP A 303 -29.61 8.21 -37.74
CA ASP A 303 -30.11 8.01 -39.11
C ASP A 303 -30.87 6.67 -39.21
N TYR A 304 -31.88 6.67 -40.08
CA TYR A 304 -32.86 5.62 -40.30
C TYR A 304 -32.51 4.94 -41.63
N ASP A 305 -32.19 3.64 -41.66
CA ASP A 305 -32.90 2.72 -42.56
C ASP A 305 -32.60 1.22 -42.37
N SER A 306 -33.69 0.48 -42.57
CA SER A 306 -33.95 -0.92 -42.85
C SER A 306 -32.81 -1.95 -43.04
N ARG A 307 -32.96 -3.10 -42.38
CA ARG A 307 -33.58 -4.31 -42.98
C ARG A 307 -33.67 -5.47 -41.98
N SER A 308 -34.80 -6.15 -42.05
CA SER A 308 -35.23 -7.32 -41.31
C SER A 308 -34.38 -8.57 -41.58
N SER A 309 -34.07 -9.35 -40.54
CA SER A 309 -34.53 -10.75 -40.41
C SER A 309 -34.04 -11.43 -39.13
N GLN A 310 -35.01 -12.01 -38.42
CA GLN A 310 -34.95 -13.23 -37.60
C GLN A 310 -33.95 -13.37 -36.43
N ARG A 311 -34.58 -13.53 -35.25
CA ARG A 311 -34.51 -14.68 -34.31
C ARG A 311 -33.86 -14.41 -32.95
N ARG A 312 -34.63 -14.90 -31.96
CA ARG A 312 -34.32 -15.24 -30.56
C ARG A 312 -34.24 -14.09 -29.55
N ARG A 313 -35.34 -13.98 -28.79
CA ARG A 313 -35.35 -13.52 -27.40
C ARG A 313 -34.34 -14.35 -26.59
N GLY A 314 -33.30 -13.69 -26.10
CA GLY A 314 -32.47 -14.13 -24.99
C GLY A 314 -32.14 -12.90 -24.15
N HIS A 315 -32.59 -12.88 -22.90
CA HIS A 315 -32.10 -11.93 -21.89
C HIS A 315 -30.61 -12.24 -21.67
N GLY A 316 -29.72 -11.38 -22.14
CA GLY A 316 -28.29 -11.45 -21.86
C GLY A 316 -27.89 -10.23 -21.04
N SER A 317 -27.62 -10.43 -19.75
CA SER A 317 -26.98 -9.43 -18.90
C SER A 317 -25.55 -9.20 -19.42
N ALA A 318 -25.20 -7.94 -19.70
CA ALA A 318 -23.89 -7.59 -20.23
C ALA A 318 -22.82 -7.72 -19.12
N MET A 319 -22.13 -8.86 -19.08
CA MET A 319 -20.92 -9.05 -18.26
C MET A 319 -19.79 -8.15 -18.78
N THR A 320 -19.26 -7.29 -17.91
CA THR A 320 -18.00 -6.56 -18.18
C THR A 320 -16.89 -7.18 -17.33
N PRO A 321 -15.92 -7.92 -17.93
CA PRO A 321 -14.83 -8.48 -17.17
C PRO A 321 -13.86 -7.39 -16.74
N ARG A 322 -13.39 -7.45 -15.49
CA ARG A 322 -12.43 -6.50 -14.93
C ARG A 322 -11.29 -7.27 -14.28
N ALA A 323 -10.19 -7.47 -15.01
CA ALA A 323 -8.99 -8.10 -14.47
C ALA A 323 -8.34 -7.22 -13.39
N ILE A 324 -8.07 -7.80 -12.22
CA ILE A 324 -7.26 -7.20 -11.15
C ILE A 324 -6.03 -8.08 -11.01
N VAL A 325 -4.86 -7.52 -11.31
CA VAL A 325 -3.56 -8.18 -11.10
C VAL A 325 -3.09 -7.86 -9.69
N ALA A 326 -2.96 -8.89 -8.84
CA ALA A 326 -2.30 -8.80 -7.55
C ALA A 326 -1.01 -9.64 -7.61
N SER A 327 0.13 -9.02 -7.29
CA SER A 327 1.41 -9.70 -7.17
C SER A 327 1.72 -9.82 -5.68
N ASP A 328 1.69 -11.04 -5.15
CA ASP A 328 2.20 -11.35 -3.82
C ASP A 328 3.49 -12.17 -3.97
N CYS A 329 4.50 -11.82 -3.18
CA CYS A 329 5.74 -12.59 -3.05
C CYS A 329 5.65 -13.44 -1.78
N ILE A 330 5.87 -14.74 -1.91
CA ILE A 330 5.99 -15.64 -0.75
C ILE A 330 7.48 -15.87 -0.53
N PRO A 331 8.08 -15.40 0.57
CA PRO A 331 9.44 -15.78 0.91
C PRO A 331 9.49 -17.27 1.29
N LEU A 332 10.43 -18.01 0.70
CA LEU A 332 10.74 -19.38 1.11
C LEU A 332 11.49 -19.31 2.45
N ASP A 333 10.76 -19.50 3.55
CA ASP A 333 11.39 -19.74 4.84
C ASP A 333 12.03 -21.14 4.83
N GLY A 334 13.33 -21.17 4.54
CA GLY A 334 14.31 -21.90 5.35
C GLY A 334 14.25 -23.42 5.45
N LEU A 335 13.66 -24.18 4.52
CA LEU A 335 13.74 -25.65 4.51
C LEU A 335 13.92 -26.21 3.10
N HIS A 336 15.17 -26.16 2.62
CA HIS A 336 15.90 -27.18 1.85
C HIS A 336 17.07 -26.51 1.13
N HIS A 337 18.30 -26.91 1.48
CA HIS A 337 19.50 -26.55 0.74
C HIS A 337 19.38 -27.12 -0.68
N SER A 338 19.09 -26.25 -1.63
CA SER A 338 19.34 -26.43 -3.06
C SER A 338 20.32 -25.33 -3.45
N ASP A 339 21.46 -25.70 -4.04
CA ASP A 339 22.50 -24.79 -4.52
C ASP A 339 22.07 -24.00 -5.77
N GLN A 340 20.94 -23.29 -5.67
CA GLN A 340 20.52 -22.30 -6.66
C GLN A 340 20.72 -20.89 -6.08
N VAL A 341 21.77 -20.23 -6.57
CA VAL A 341 21.96 -18.80 -6.41
C VAL A 341 20.91 -18.09 -7.27
N ASP A 342 20.05 -17.27 -6.64
CA ASP A 342 19.13 -16.30 -7.26
C ASP A 342 17.83 -16.78 -7.97
N GLY A 343 17.19 -17.87 -7.50
CA GLY A 343 15.87 -18.29 -8.01
C GLY A 343 14.69 -17.94 -7.10
N GLY A 344 14.08 -16.77 -7.24
CA GLY A 344 12.76 -16.48 -6.64
C GLY A 344 11.62 -16.95 -7.54
N ILE A 345 10.64 -17.70 -7.02
CA ILE A 345 9.42 -18.08 -7.78
C ILE A 345 8.42 -16.92 -7.70
N TYR A 346 8.10 -16.32 -8.84
CA TYR A 346 7.05 -15.30 -8.97
C TYR A 346 5.74 -15.97 -9.35
N VAL A 347 4.75 -16.00 -8.45
CA VAL A 347 3.42 -16.55 -8.73
C VAL A 347 2.49 -15.40 -9.11
N HIS A 348 2.11 -15.32 -10.38
CA HIS A 348 1.01 -14.47 -10.82
C HIS A 348 -0.31 -15.21 -10.61
N LYS A 349 -1.17 -14.71 -9.71
CA LYS A 349 -2.55 -15.20 -9.58
C LYS A 349 -3.51 -14.23 -10.24
N THR A 350 -4.15 -14.68 -11.32
CA THR A 350 -5.24 -13.97 -11.98
C THR A 350 -6.55 -14.45 -11.37
N PHE A 351 -7.36 -13.55 -10.82
CA PHE A 351 -8.69 -13.87 -10.31
C PHE A 351 -9.75 -13.24 -11.23
N THR A 352 -10.70 -14.06 -11.68
CA THR A 352 -11.86 -13.61 -12.46
C THR A 352 -13.09 -13.66 -11.56
N THR A 353 -13.49 -12.53 -10.99
CA THR A 353 -14.75 -12.43 -10.23
C THR A 353 -15.89 -12.06 -11.17
N ALA A 354 -16.92 -12.90 -11.22
CA ALA A 354 -18.21 -12.61 -11.84
C ALA A 354 -19.17 -12.04 -10.78
N THR A 355 -19.81 -10.90 -11.06
CA THR A 355 -20.94 -10.39 -10.27
C THR A 355 -22.16 -10.38 -11.17
N GLU A 356 -23.20 -11.14 -10.83
CA GLU A 356 -24.54 -10.97 -11.40
C GLU A 356 -25.14 -9.68 -10.87
N ARG A 357 -25.76 -8.90 -11.76
CA ARG A 357 -26.54 -7.71 -11.41
C ARG A 357 -28.00 -8.04 -11.66
N ASP A 358 -28.76 -8.24 -10.60
CA ASP A 358 -30.22 -8.34 -10.67
C ASP A 358 -30.82 -6.93 -10.78
N ASP A 359 -31.30 -6.58 -11.97
CA ASP A 359 -31.90 -5.26 -12.27
C ASP A 359 -33.35 -5.11 -11.76
N ASN A 360 -33.76 -5.79 -10.68
CA ASN A 360 -35.15 -5.73 -10.21
C ASN A 360 -35.36 -5.67 -8.69
N SER A 361 -34.49 -4.99 -7.95
CA SER A 361 -34.81 -4.56 -6.59
C SER A 361 -34.36 -3.12 -6.32
N SER A 362 -35.35 -2.27 -6.02
CA SER A 362 -35.14 -0.94 -5.46
C SER A 362 -34.88 -1.07 -3.95
N GLN A 363 -33.64 -1.34 -3.55
CA GLN A 363 -33.19 -1.12 -2.17
C GLN A 363 -31.65 -0.99 -2.15
N CYS A 364 -31.17 0.15 -1.66
CA CYS A 364 -29.74 0.41 -1.49
C CYS A 364 -29.26 -0.25 -0.19
N GLU A 365 -28.74 -1.47 -0.27
CA GLU A 365 -27.82 -2.05 0.72
C GLU A 365 -26.62 -2.68 -0.01
N GLY A 366 -25.46 -2.63 0.65
CA GLY A 366 -24.18 -2.96 0.03
C GLY A 366 -23.92 -4.45 -0.05
N ASP A 367 -23.51 -4.92 -1.23
CA ASP A 367 -22.99 -6.27 -1.43
C ASP A 367 -21.46 -6.27 -1.39
N GLU A 368 -20.92 -6.63 -0.23
CA GLU A 368 -19.53 -7.07 -0.05
C GLU A 368 -19.39 -8.53 -0.48
N ALA A 369 -18.43 -8.83 -1.35
CA ALA A 369 -17.86 -10.17 -1.45
C ALA A 369 -16.98 -10.40 -0.20
N ALA A 370 -17.51 -11.12 0.80
CA ALA A 370 -16.78 -11.49 2.00
C ALA A 370 -15.85 -12.69 1.72
N ILE A 371 -14.54 -12.51 1.91
CA ILE A 371 -13.59 -13.61 2.02
C ILE A 371 -13.59 -14.06 3.48
N LEU A 372 -14.22 -15.20 3.77
CA LEU A 372 -14.17 -15.83 5.09
C LEU A 372 -12.77 -16.43 5.32
N SER A 373 -12.06 -15.93 6.33
CA SER A 373 -10.85 -16.58 6.87
C SER A 373 -11.19 -17.26 8.19
N SER A 374 -11.35 -18.59 8.18
CA SER A 374 -11.39 -19.39 9.41
C SER A 374 -9.97 -19.62 9.92
N SER A 375 -9.73 -19.34 11.21
CA SER A 375 -8.51 -19.76 11.92
C SER A 375 -8.71 -21.16 12.49
N PRO A 376 -7.69 -22.04 12.55
CA PRO A 376 -7.84 -23.38 13.12
C PRO A 376 -7.73 -23.36 14.63
N ASP A 377 -8.75 -23.89 15.31
CA ASP A 377 -8.76 -24.15 16.75
C ASP A 377 -7.98 -25.46 17.03
N PHE A 378 -6.96 -25.38 17.86
CA PHE A 378 -6.14 -26.52 18.26
C PHE A 378 -6.86 -27.31 19.37
N GLY A 379 -7.35 -28.52 19.04
CA GLY A 379 -7.62 -29.51 20.08
C GLY A 379 -8.72 -30.52 19.78
N ARG A 380 -8.33 -31.70 19.26
CA ARG A 380 -8.76 -33.03 19.74
C ARG A 380 -8.18 -34.13 18.85
N GLN A 381 -7.46 -35.07 19.46
CA GLN A 381 -7.11 -36.34 18.83
C GLN A 381 -8.38 -37.20 18.60
N PRO A 382 -8.47 -37.97 17.51
CA PRO A 382 -9.43 -39.06 17.41
C PRO A 382 -8.76 -40.43 17.68
N SER A 383 -9.41 -41.25 18.50
CA SER A 383 -9.18 -42.69 18.63
C SER A 383 -10.12 -43.48 17.68
N PRO A 384 -9.80 -44.74 17.33
CA PRO A 384 -10.11 -45.32 16.04
C PRO A 384 -11.42 -46.11 16.00
N GLY A 385 -12.07 -46.17 14.82
CA GLY A 385 -13.25 -47.01 14.65
C GLY A 385 -13.81 -47.12 13.23
N LYS A 386 -13.40 -48.20 12.55
CA LYS A 386 -14.17 -49.04 11.62
C LYS A 386 -14.43 -48.56 10.19
N SER A 387 -13.53 -49.02 9.32
CA SER A 387 -13.78 -49.74 8.05
C SER A 387 -15.19 -49.69 7.44
N HIS A 388 -15.28 -49.03 6.28
CA HIS A 388 -15.87 -49.66 5.09
C HIS A 388 -15.03 -49.29 3.86
N MET A 389 -14.75 -50.30 3.07
CA MET A 389 -13.88 -50.30 1.91
C MET A 389 -14.79 -50.08 0.69
N GLU A 390 -14.79 -48.88 0.12
CA GLU A 390 -15.42 -48.56 -1.17
C GLU A 390 -14.46 -47.73 -2.02
N GLU A 391 -14.60 -47.93 -3.33
CA GLU A 391 -13.63 -47.78 -4.42
C GLU A 391 -12.93 -46.41 -4.53
N LYS A 392 -11.60 -46.45 -4.67
CA LYS A 392 -10.76 -45.30 -5.07
C LYS A 392 -10.69 -45.21 -6.59
N PHE A 393 -11.58 -44.45 -7.20
CA PHE A 393 -11.37 -43.94 -8.57
C PHE A 393 -11.63 -42.44 -8.66
N PHE A 394 -10.84 -41.80 -9.52
CA PHE A 394 -10.59 -40.37 -9.69
C PHE A 394 -11.85 -39.48 -9.73
N HIS A 395 -12.35 -39.09 -8.57
CA HIS A 395 -13.09 -37.86 -8.35
C HIS A 395 -12.61 -37.25 -7.05
N TYR A 396 -11.51 -36.49 -7.11
CA TYR A 396 -11.14 -35.66 -5.98
C TYR A 396 -12.08 -34.44 -5.97
N ARG A 397 -13.27 -34.62 -5.41
CA ARG A 397 -14.12 -33.50 -4.99
C ARG A 397 -13.35 -32.76 -3.91
N ALA A 398 -12.70 -31.67 -4.30
CA ALA A 398 -12.00 -30.80 -3.39
C ALA A 398 -12.93 -30.36 -2.24
N SER A 399 -12.44 -30.46 -1.02
CA SER A 399 -13.04 -29.73 0.10
C SER A 399 -12.76 -28.24 -0.16
N PRO A 400 -13.77 -27.36 -0.24
CA PRO A 400 -13.60 -25.97 -0.67
C PRO A 400 -12.73 -25.10 0.25
N ASP A 401 -12.28 -25.62 1.39
CA ASP A 401 -11.71 -24.84 2.50
C ASP A 401 -10.19 -25.01 2.71
N VAL A 402 -9.48 -25.84 1.94
CA VAL A 402 -8.02 -26.05 2.09
C VAL A 402 -7.35 -26.21 0.72
N GLY A 403 -6.15 -25.65 0.53
CA GLY A 403 -5.38 -25.81 -0.70
C GLY A 403 -4.83 -27.24 -0.87
N ASP A 404 -4.61 -27.65 -2.12
CA ASP A 404 -4.13 -29.00 -2.45
C ASP A 404 -2.60 -29.03 -2.68
N THR A 405 -1.95 -30.09 -2.20
CA THR A 405 -0.54 -30.42 -2.52
C THR A 405 -0.50 -31.67 -3.37
N ILE A 406 0.17 -31.61 -4.52
CA ILE A 406 0.27 -32.73 -5.47
C ILE A 406 1.73 -33.14 -5.62
N HIS A 407 2.04 -34.35 -5.18
CA HIS A 407 3.34 -34.98 -5.39
C HIS A 407 3.43 -35.47 -6.83
N CYS A 408 3.97 -34.62 -7.71
CA CYS A 408 3.98 -34.87 -9.16
C CYS A 408 4.73 -36.16 -9.54
N ASP A 409 5.70 -36.59 -8.74
CA ASP A 409 6.45 -37.83 -8.96
C ASP A 409 5.57 -39.08 -8.85
N ASP A 410 4.53 -39.05 -8.01
CA ASP A 410 3.59 -40.16 -7.80
C ASP A 410 2.56 -40.30 -8.92
N LEU A 411 2.43 -39.29 -9.79
CA LEU A 411 1.52 -39.31 -10.93
C LEU A 411 2.05 -40.25 -12.03
N LYS A 412 1.13 -40.93 -12.72
CA LYS A 412 1.46 -41.78 -13.88
C LYS A 412 1.57 -40.95 -15.15
N TRP A 413 2.54 -41.28 -16.00
CA TRP A 413 2.62 -40.78 -17.37
C TRP A 413 1.57 -41.45 -18.25
N LEU A 414 0.68 -40.66 -18.84
CA LEU A 414 -0.35 -41.09 -19.78
C LEU A 414 0.12 -40.82 -21.21
N PRO A 415 -0.06 -41.74 -22.17
CA PRO A 415 0.32 -41.50 -23.56
C PRO A 415 -0.65 -40.48 -24.20
N LEU A 416 -0.12 -39.36 -24.72
CA LEU A 416 -0.90 -38.38 -25.47
C LEU A 416 -0.75 -38.60 -26.99
N ALA A 417 0.47 -38.85 -27.45
CA ALA A 417 0.80 -39.11 -28.84
C ALA A 417 2.07 -40.00 -28.92
N PRO A 418 2.47 -40.52 -30.10
CA PRO A 418 3.71 -41.28 -30.22
C PRO A 418 4.90 -40.48 -29.66
N LYS A 419 5.58 -41.06 -28.66
CA LYS A 419 6.70 -40.45 -27.93
C LYS A 419 6.38 -39.18 -27.13
N ILE A 420 5.10 -38.91 -26.86
CA ILE A 420 4.66 -37.80 -26.02
C ILE A 420 3.75 -38.34 -24.91
N TRP A 421 4.12 -38.05 -23.68
CA TRP A 421 3.37 -38.42 -22.49
C TRP A 421 2.99 -37.19 -21.68
N ILE A 422 1.90 -37.31 -20.92
CA ILE A 422 1.45 -36.26 -20.02
C ILE A 422 1.15 -36.79 -18.62
N LYS A 423 1.40 -35.97 -17.60
CA LYS A 423 0.84 -36.13 -16.25
C LYS A 423 -0.24 -35.09 -16.06
N LEU A 424 -1.44 -35.52 -15.66
CA LEU A 424 -2.53 -34.59 -15.31
C LEU A 424 -2.34 -34.13 -13.88
N ILE A 425 -2.02 -32.85 -13.69
CA ILE A 425 -1.85 -32.27 -12.35
C ILE A 425 -3.19 -31.73 -11.86
N LYS A 426 -3.85 -30.88 -12.65
CA LYS A 426 -5.10 -30.23 -12.25
C LYS A 426 -6.01 -30.06 -13.45
N LEU A 427 -7.29 -30.40 -13.27
CA LEU A 427 -8.37 -30.11 -14.21
C LEU A 427 -9.37 -29.21 -13.50
N THR A 428 -9.81 -28.13 -14.13
CA THR A 428 -10.77 -27.17 -13.57
C THR A 428 -11.97 -27.05 -14.52
N PRO A 429 -12.94 -27.99 -14.46
CA PRO A 429 -14.07 -28.03 -15.39
C PRO A 429 -14.87 -26.73 -15.44
N GLU A 430 -14.92 -25.97 -14.33
CA GLU A 430 -15.66 -24.71 -14.22
C GLU A 430 -15.11 -23.61 -15.14
N THR A 431 -13.80 -23.62 -15.37
CA THR A 431 -13.11 -22.60 -16.18
C THR A 431 -12.64 -23.13 -17.53
N GLY A 432 -12.58 -24.45 -17.69
CA GLY A 432 -11.96 -25.12 -18.83
C GLY A 432 -10.42 -25.15 -18.77
N SER A 433 -9.83 -24.72 -17.65
CA SER A 433 -8.38 -24.66 -17.48
C SER A 433 -7.79 -25.97 -16.95
N TYR A 434 -6.59 -26.30 -17.40
CA TYR A 434 -5.87 -27.49 -16.95
C TYR A 434 -4.37 -27.22 -16.76
N THR A 435 -3.75 -28.02 -15.91
CA THR A 435 -2.31 -28.04 -15.67
C THR A 435 -1.80 -29.45 -15.91
N VAL A 436 -0.81 -29.58 -16.79
CA VAL A 436 -0.19 -30.86 -17.17
C VAL A 436 1.32 -30.75 -17.18
N MET A 437 2.02 -31.83 -16.85
CA MET A 437 3.41 -31.98 -17.27
C MET A 437 3.43 -32.73 -18.59
N ILE A 438 4.27 -32.31 -19.52
CA ILE A 438 4.47 -32.97 -20.80
C ILE A 438 5.90 -33.47 -20.83
N LYS A 439 6.07 -34.72 -21.25
CA LYS A 439 7.36 -35.34 -21.54
C LYS A 439 7.37 -35.74 -23.01
N ALA A 440 8.37 -35.28 -23.74
CA ALA A 440 8.63 -35.69 -25.10
C ALA A 440 9.98 -36.43 -25.17
N GLU A 441 9.99 -37.61 -25.76
CA GLU A 441 11.23 -38.32 -26.08
C GLU A 441 11.81 -37.84 -27.43
N PRO A 442 13.12 -38.05 -27.68
CA PRO A 442 13.74 -37.74 -28.96
C PRO A 442 12.96 -38.29 -30.18
N GLY A 443 12.64 -37.39 -31.10
CA GLY A 443 11.83 -37.63 -32.29
C GLY A 443 10.32 -37.66 -32.03
N GLY A 444 9.85 -37.27 -30.84
CA GLY A 444 8.45 -36.96 -30.60
C GLY A 444 8.03 -35.70 -31.36
N VAL A 445 6.79 -35.68 -31.84
CA VAL A 445 6.26 -34.55 -32.62
C VAL A 445 4.93 -34.12 -32.04
N LEU A 446 4.85 -32.88 -31.59
CA LEU A 446 3.57 -32.27 -31.21
C LEU A 446 2.95 -31.68 -32.49
N PRO A 447 1.80 -32.19 -32.97
CA PRO A 447 1.22 -31.73 -34.22
C PRO A 447 0.81 -30.27 -34.17
N ARG A 448 0.54 -29.70 -35.35
CA ARG A 448 0.07 -28.32 -35.47
C ARG A 448 -1.18 -28.12 -34.62
N HIS A 449 -1.18 -27.08 -33.79
CA HIS A 449 -2.29 -26.78 -32.90
C HIS A 449 -2.43 -25.28 -32.65
N ARG A 450 -3.59 -24.89 -32.11
CA ARG A 450 -3.84 -23.54 -31.64
C ARG A 450 -4.36 -23.53 -30.22
N HIS A 451 -3.94 -22.56 -29.43
CA HIS A 451 -4.51 -22.35 -28.10
C HIS A 451 -5.76 -21.48 -28.20
N VAL A 452 -6.89 -21.97 -27.69
CA VAL A 452 -8.15 -21.20 -27.67
C VAL A 452 -8.05 -20.00 -26.72
N LYS A 453 -7.23 -20.11 -25.68
CA LYS A 453 -6.89 -19.04 -24.72
C LYS A 453 -5.37 -19.00 -24.52
N THR A 454 -4.89 -18.33 -23.49
CA THR A 454 -3.47 -18.29 -23.13
C THR A 454 -2.97 -19.64 -22.63
N ALA A 455 -1.68 -19.89 -22.84
CA ALA A 455 -0.94 -20.98 -22.23
C ALA A 455 0.40 -20.48 -21.68
N GLU A 456 0.78 -20.99 -20.52
CA GLU A 456 2.02 -20.67 -19.84
C GLU A 456 2.82 -21.96 -19.67
N ILE A 457 4.08 -21.96 -20.11
CA ILE A 457 4.94 -23.14 -20.16
C ILE A 457 6.25 -22.84 -19.44
N TYR A 458 6.70 -23.78 -18.61
CA TYR A 458 8.02 -23.73 -17.96
C TYR A 458 8.83 -24.97 -18.29
N ILE A 459 10.05 -24.78 -18.81
CA ILE A 459 10.89 -25.88 -19.27
C ILE A 459 11.67 -26.47 -18.09
N LEU A 460 11.36 -27.72 -17.73
CA LEU A 460 11.95 -28.43 -16.61
C LEU A 460 13.24 -29.17 -17.00
N LYS A 461 13.32 -29.65 -18.25
CA LYS A 461 14.44 -30.41 -18.80
C LYS A 461 14.45 -30.30 -20.33
N GLY A 462 15.64 -30.38 -20.93
CA GLY A 462 15.82 -30.39 -22.38
C GLY A 462 15.90 -28.99 -22.97
N ASN A 463 15.81 -28.94 -24.30
CA ASN A 463 15.74 -27.73 -25.09
C ASN A 463 15.01 -28.03 -26.41
N GLY A 464 14.69 -26.98 -27.16
CA GLY A 464 14.12 -27.12 -28.49
C GLY A 464 13.99 -25.78 -29.19
N ASP A 465 13.66 -25.84 -30.46
CA ASP A 465 13.49 -24.67 -31.31
C ASP A 465 12.06 -24.65 -31.85
N HIS A 466 11.27 -23.70 -31.36
CA HIS A 466 9.92 -23.50 -31.86
C HIS A 466 9.94 -22.44 -32.98
N PRO A 467 9.43 -22.74 -34.19
CA PRO A 467 9.54 -21.81 -35.33
C PRO A 467 8.98 -20.40 -35.06
N GLN A 468 7.90 -20.31 -34.30
CA GLN A 468 7.25 -19.05 -33.92
C GLN A 468 7.84 -18.34 -32.69
N VAL A 469 8.37 -19.08 -31.72
CA VAL A 469 8.70 -18.56 -30.37
C VAL A 469 10.21 -18.41 -30.19
N GLY A 470 11.00 -19.13 -31.00
CA GLY A 470 12.45 -19.19 -30.91
C GLY A 470 12.94 -20.41 -30.11
N HIS A 471 14.23 -20.39 -29.80
CA HIS A 471 14.89 -21.39 -28.97
C HIS A 471 14.40 -21.30 -27.53
N PHE A 472 14.20 -22.45 -26.88
CA PHE A 472 13.90 -22.57 -25.46
C PHE A 472 14.80 -23.63 -24.81
N GLU A 473 15.22 -23.39 -23.57
CA GLU A 473 16.01 -24.33 -22.79
C GLU A 473 15.54 -24.45 -21.33
N LYS A 474 16.10 -25.42 -20.60
CA LYS A 474 15.77 -25.64 -19.18
C LYS A 474 15.89 -24.34 -18.38
N GLY A 475 14.82 -24.00 -17.68
CA GLY A 475 14.72 -22.80 -16.84
C GLY A 475 13.95 -21.66 -17.51
N ASP A 476 13.68 -21.76 -18.82
CA ASP A 476 12.93 -20.76 -19.55
C ASP A 476 11.42 -20.85 -19.28
N TYR A 477 10.80 -19.67 -19.34
CA TYR A 477 9.37 -19.49 -19.28
C TYR A 477 8.87 -19.01 -20.64
N VAL A 478 7.92 -19.74 -21.20
CA VAL A 478 7.31 -19.48 -22.50
C VAL A 478 5.85 -19.10 -22.28
N SER A 479 5.41 -17.99 -22.88
CA SER A 479 4.04 -17.50 -22.78
C SER A 479 3.40 -17.40 -24.15
N GLU A 480 2.30 -18.13 -24.32
CA GLU A 480 1.51 -18.12 -25.54
C GLU A 480 0.23 -17.33 -25.34
N HIS A 481 -0.03 -16.42 -26.27
CA HIS A 481 -1.23 -15.58 -26.22
C HIS A 481 -2.47 -16.30 -26.76
N GLU A 482 -3.65 -15.76 -26.46
CA GLU A 482 -4.91 -16.26 -27.01
C GLU A 482 -4.87 -16.33 -28.56
N GLY A 483 -5.28 -17.48 -29.11
CA GLY A 483 -5.29 -17.73 -30.54
C GLY A 483 -3.92 -18.02 -31.16
N ALA A 484 -2.85 -18.14 -30.35
CA ALA A 484 -1.53 -18.54 -30.84
C ALA A 484 -1.61 -19.88 -31.60
N ARG A 485 -0.92 -19.94 -32.75
CA ARG A 485 -0.85 -21.12 -33.62
C ARG A 485 0.58 -21.62 -33.68
N HIS A 486 0.74 -22.90 -33.44
CA HIS A 486 2.01 -23.60 -33.37
C HIS A 486 2.10 -24.55 -34.55
N ASP A 487 3.15 -24.39 -35.37
CA ASP A 487 3.53 -25.42 -36.34
C ASP A 487 4.03 -26.68 -35.64
N PRO A 488 4.11 -27.83 -36.34
CA PRO A 488 4.57 -29.07 -35.72
C PRO A 488 5.94 -28.89 -35.05
N LEU A 489 6.00 -29.17 -33.75
CA LEU A 489 7.22 -29.07 -32.96
C LEU A 489 7.85 -30.46 -32.86
N VAL A 490 9.09 -30.59 -33.35
CA VAL A 490 9.88 -31.82 -33.26
C VAL A 490 10.86 -31.69 -32.09
N PHE A 491 10.83 -32.66 -31.18
CA PHE A 491 11.75 -32.68 -30.04
C PHE A 491 13.00 -33.49 -30.39
N GLU A 492 14.15 -32.83 -30.57
CA GLU A 492 15.42 -33.50 -30.86
C GLU A 492 16.01 -34.20 -29.63
N VAL A 493 15.78 -33.62 -28.45
CA VAL A 493 16.24 -34.16 -27.16
C VAL A 493 15.06 -34.45 -26.24
N GLU A 494 15.29 -35.29 -25.23
CA GLU A 494 14.30 -35.54 -24.19
C GLU A 494 13.97 -34.22 -23.47
N THR A 495 12.70 -33.83 -23.54
CA THR A 495 12.23 -32.54 -23.06
C THR A 495 11.06 -32.75 -22.10
N GLU A 496 11.12 -32.09 -20.94
CA GLU A 496 10.02 -32.07 -19.98
C GLU A 496 9.63 -30.63 -19.68
N MET A 497 8.32 -30.37 -19.68
CA MET A 497 7.77 -29.04 -19.46
C MET A 497 6.50 -29.10 -18.61
N LEU A 498 6.30 -28.07 -17.79
CA LEU A 498 5.03 -27.81 -17.12
C LEU A 498 4.22 -26.85 -17.96
N MET A 499 2.97 -27.18 -18.26
CA MET A 499 2.06 -26.33 -19.01
C MET A 499 0.80 -26.04 -18.19
N ILE A 500 0.42 -24.77 -18.11
CA ILE A 500 -0.84 -24.29 -17.58
C ILE A 500 -1.61 -23.69 -18.75
N SER A 501 -2.79 -24.22 -19.04
CA SER A 501 -3.65 -23.72 -20.13
C SER A 501 -4.96 -23.20 -19.57
N GLU A 502 -5.36 -22.00 -19.98
CA GLU A 502 -6.65 -21.41 -19.58
C GLU A 502 -7.83 -21.90 -20.44
N GLY A 503 -7.57 -22.72 -21.47
CA GLY A 503 -8.60 -23.26 -22.35
C GLY A 503 -8.08 -24.41 -23.22
N ALA A 504 -8.89 -24.87 -24.17
CA ALA A 504 -8.54 -26.01 -25.01
C ALA A 504 -7.35 -25.72 -25.94
N SER A 505 -6.53 -26.75 -26.20
CA SER A 505 -5.56 -26.73 -27.30
C SER A 505 -6.13 -27.54 -28.46
N VAL A 506 -6.43 -26.88 -29.58
CA VAL A 506 -7.11 -27.50 -30.74
C VAL A 506 -6.08 -27.87 -31.79
N PHE A 507 -5.92 -29.16 -32.04
CA PHE A 507 -5.07 -29.68 -33.12
C PHE A 507 -5.75 -29.44 -34.46
N VAL A 508 -4.97 -28.99 -35.45
CA VAL A 508 -5.47 -28.60 -36.77
C VAL A 508 -4.71 -29.31 -37.87
N ASP A 509 -5.39 -29.56 -38.99
CA ASP A 509 -4.77 -30.11 -40.20
C ASP A 509 -3.99 -29.04 -41.01
N ASP A 510 -3.45 -29.43 -42.15
CA ASP A 510 -2.71 -28.54 -43.06
C ASP A 510 -3.60 -27.47 -43.71
N ASP A 511 -4.89 -27.73 -43.85
CA ASP A 511 -5.90 -26.80 -44.38
C ASP A 511 -6.47 -25.88 -43.29
N GLY A 512 -6.11 -26.10 -42.02
CA GLY A 512 -6.54 -25.32 -40.85
C GLY A 512 -7.87 -25.75 -40.24
N ASN A 513 -8.41 -26.92 -40.61
CA ASN A 513 -9.61 -27.49 -40.00
C ASN A 513 -9.29 -28.14 -38.65
N ASP A 514 -10.26 -28.11 -37.74
CA ASP A 514 -10.13 -28.67 -36.40
C ASP A 514 -10.20 -30.19 -36.45
N LEU A 515 -9.18 -30.87 -35.92
CA LEU A 515 -9.12 -32.33 -35.84
C LEU A 515 -9.69 -32.83 -34.52
N TYR A 516 -9.06 -32.44 -33.41
CA TYR A 516 -9.49 -32.77 -32.05
C TYR A 516 -8.98 -31.70 -31.08
N ALA A 517 -9.65 -31.57 -29.94
CA ALA A 517 -9.31 -30.61 -28.90
C ALA A 517 -8.79 -31.35 -27.66
N MET A 518 -7.62 -30.94 -27.18
CA MET A 518 -7.18 -31.24 -25.83
C MET A 518 -7.88 -30.28 -24.86
N ASP A 519 -9.02 -30.73 -24.36
CA ASP A 519 -9.91 -30.04 -23.43
C ASP A 519 -10.19 -30.90 -22.19
N ILE A 520 -10.97 -30.37 -21.24
CA ILE A 520 -11.28 -31.08 -19.99
C ILE A 520 -11.93 -32.46 -20.25
N PRO A 521 -13.00 -32.58 -21.08
CA PRO A 521 -13.58 -33.90 -21.39
C PRO A 521 -12.58 -34.90 -21.99
N MET A 522 -11.72 -34.48 -22.92
CA MET A 522 -10.69 -35.38 -23.47
C MET A 522 -9.72 -35.85 -22.39
N LEU A 523 -9.23 -34.95 -21.55
CA LEU A 523 -8.26 -35.26 -20.50
C LEU A 523 -8.86 -36.16 -19.40
N GLU A 524 -10.13 -35.94 -19.04
CA GLU A 524 -10.88 -36.82 -18.13
C GLU A 524 -11.03 -38.23 -18.71
N ASN A 525 -11.39 -38.35 -20.00
CA ASN A 525 -11.49 -39.63 -20.67
C ASN A 525 -10.14 -40.35 -20.76
N LEU A 526 -9.06 -39.60 -21.02
CA LEU A 526 -7.70 -40.15 -21.04
C LEU A 526 -7.32 -40.71 -19.65
N ALA A 527 -7.66 -40.00 -18.59
CA ALA A 527 -7.44 -40.45 -17.22
C ALA A 527 -8.25 -41.72 -16.89
N ALA A 528 -9.51 -41.78 -17.34
CA ALA A 528 -10.41 -42.90 -17.12
C ALA A 528 -10.02 -44.16 -17.89
N SER A 529 -9.39 -44.02 -19.07
CA SER A 529 -9.00 -45.16 -19.93
C SER A 529 -7.88 -46.05 -19.36
N MET A 530 -7.28 -45.66 -18.23
CA MET A 530 -6.22 -46.41 -17.52
C MET A 530 -6.68 -47.11 -16.23
N VAL A 531 -8.00 -47.13 -16.02
CA VAL A 531 -8.70 -47.95 -15.01
C VAL A 531 -9.14 -49.26 -15.65
#